data_AF-A0A7T3RIK9-F1
#
_entry.id   AF-A0A7T3RIK9-F1
#
_cell.length_a   1.000
_cell.length_b   1.000
_cell.length_c   1.000
_cell.angle_alpha   90.00
_cell.angle_beta   90.00
_cell.angle_gamma   90.00
#
_symmetry.space_group_name_H-M   'P 1'
#
loop_
_entity.id
_entity.type
_entity.pdbx_description
1 polymer ?
#
loop_
_entity_poly.entity_id
_entity_poly.type
_entity_poly.pdbx_seq_one_letter_code
_entity_poly.pdbx_strand_id
1 'polypeptide(L)'
;MTLKRLLALLSKFNIAFYMTDAWPVYRTLLDSASHVVSKKYTQRIERHNLNLRTHLKRLTRRTICFSKSEDMHDKVIGWYLTINHYH
;
A
#
# COMPACT_ATOMS: atom_id res chain seq x y z
N MET A 1 -1.23 15.38 -14.15
CA MET A 1 -1.96 14.24 -14.76
C MET A 1 -1.58 12.96 -14.02
N THR A 2 -2.16 12.69 -12.84
CA THR A 2 -1.75 11.55 -12.00
C THR A 2 -2.87 11.09 -11.07
N LEU A 3 -3.55 12.02 -10.39
CA LEU A 3 -4.60 11.69 -9.43
C LEU A 3 -5.85 11.03 -10.06
N LYS A 4 -6.33 11.54 -11.21
CA LYS A 4 -7.50 10.93 -11.90
C LYS A 4 -7.26 9.46 -12.29
N ARG A 5 -6.03 9.13 -12.73
CA ARG A 5 -5.65 7.75 -13.05
C ARG A 5 -5.59 6.89 -11.80
N LEU A 6 -5.08 7.42 -10.69
CA LEU A 6 -5.09 6.74 -9.40
C LEU A 6 -6.52 6.46 -8.93
N LEU A 7 -7.42 7.45 -8.99
CA LEU A 7 -8.84 7.26 -8.63
C LEU A 7 -9.53 6.20 -9.51
N ALA A 8 -9.22 6.15 -10.81
CA ALA A 8 -9.74 5.11 -11.69
C ALA A 8 -9.27 3.70 -11.27
N LEU A 9 -8.02 3.54 -10.83
CA LEU A 9 -7.52 2.27 -10.30
C LEU A 9 -8.18 1.92 -8.96
N LEU A 10 -8.39 2.92 -8.11
CA LEU A 10 -9.01 2.77 -6.81
C LEU A 10 -10.52 2.47 -6.87
N SER A 11 -11.19 2.84 -7.98
CA SER A 11 -12.64 2.61 -8.18
C SER A 11 -13.07 1.14 -8.06
N LYS A 12 -12.13 0.19 -8.22
CA LYS A 12 -12.38 -1.25 -8.06
C LYS A 12 -12.51 -1.69 -6.61
N PHE A 13 -12.10 -0.84 -5.66
CA PHE A 13 -12.10 -1.13 -4.24
C PHE A 13 -13.21 -0.33 -3.54
N ASN A 14 -13.87 -0.94 -2.56
CA ASN A 14 -14.85 -0.25 -1.73
C ASN A 14 -14.15 0.59 -0.64
N ILE A 15 -13.66 1.77 -1.01
CA ILE A 15 -12.92 2.67 -0.12
C ILE A 15 -13.91 3.57 0.63
N ALA A 16 -13.99 3.40 1.94
CA ALA A 16 -14.85 4.24 2.79
C ALA A 16 -14.31 5.65 3.00
N PHE A 17 -12.98 5.79 3.16
CA PHE A 17 -12.33 7.08 3.45
C PHE A 17 -11.02 7.24 2.70
N TYR A 18 -10.79 8.46 2.19
CA TYR A 18 -9.54 8.88 1.61
C TYR A 18 -8.76 9.69 2.63
N MET A 19 -7.57 9.22 2.98
CA MET A 19 -6.68 9.93 3.91
C MET A 19 -5.53 10.53 3.13
N THR A 20 -5.50 11.86 3.00
CA THR A 20 -4.48 12.55 2.20
C THR A 20 -3.87 13.74 2.95
N ASP A 21 -2.86 14.35 2.34
CA ASP A 21 -2.38 15.67 2.75
C ASP A 21 -3.38 16.77 2.33
N ALA A 22 -3.10 18.00 2.73
CA ALA A 22 -3.96 19.15 2.48
C ALA A 22 -3.84 19.73 1.05
N TRP A 23 -3.40 18.93 0.06
CA TRP A 23 -3.19 19.45 -1.30
C TRP A 23 -4.53 19.85 -1.95
N PRO A 24 -4.67 21.07 -2.51
CA PRO A 24 -5.96 21.60 -2.97
C PRO A 24 -6.68 20.77 -4.02
N VAL A 25 -5.94 19.98 -4.81
CA VAL A 25 -6.50 19.13 -5.88
C VAL A 25 -7.38 18.01 -5.33
N TYR A 26 -7.16 17.57 -4.08
CA TYR A 26 -8.02 16.57 -3.45
C TYR A 26 -9.41 17.10 -3.17
N ARG A 27 -9.54 18.39 -2.78
CA ARG A 27 -10.84 19.02 -2.51
C ARG A 27 -11.75 19.14 -3.73
N THR A 28 -11.18 19.09 -4.94
CA THR A 28 -11.97 19.20 -6.18
C THR A 28 -12.38 17.85 -6.75
N LEU A 29 -11.70 16.77 -6.36
CA LEU A 29 -11.90 15.43 -6.93
C LEU A 29 -12.45 14.40 -5.92
N LEU A 30 -12.31 14.65 -4.62
CA LEU A 30 -12.84 13.80 -3.55
C LEU A 30 -14.02 14.49 -2.88
N ASP A 31 -15.00 13.68 -2.48
CA ASP A 31 -16.12 14.18 -1.69
C ASP A 31 -15.67 14.51 -0.27
N SER A 32 -16.07 15.68 0.22
CA SER A 32 -15.73 16.21 1.54
C SER A 32 -16.15 15.30 2.70
N ALA A 33 -17.22 14.51 2.56
CA ALA A 33 -17.66 13.58 3.61
C ALA A 33 -16.74 12.35 3.73
N SER A 34 -16.12 11.94 2.61
CA SER A 34 -15.22 10.79 2.54
C SER A 34 -13.73 11.16 2.71
N HIS A 35 -13.41 12.45 2.79
CA HIS A 35 -12.04 12.96 2.76
C HIS A 35 -11.56 13.40 4.14
N VAL A 36 -10.50 12.75 4.63
CA VAL A 36 -9.86 13.05 5.92
C VAL A 36 -8.45 13.58 5.68
N VAL A 37 -8.21 14.85 6.03
CA VAL A 37 -6.89 15.46 5.97
C VAL A 37 -6.16 15.25 7.29
N SER A 38 -5.10 14.45 7.30
CA SER A 38 -4.33 14.21 8.52
C SER A 38 -2.93 13.69 8.24
N LYS A 39 -1.95 14.40 8.79
CA LYS A 39 -0.54 14.01 8.72
C LYS A 39 -0.24 12.70 9.45
N LYS A 40 -1.03 12.34 10.47
CA LYS A 40 -0.83 11.11 11.26
C LYS A 40 -1.16 9.87 10.41
N TYR A 41 -2.25 9.93 9.66
CA TYR A 41 -2.68 8.81 8.83
C TYR A 41 -1.81 8.67 7.58
N THR A 42 -1.42 9.79 6.94
CA THR A 42 -0.51 9.74 5.79
C THR A 42 0.84 9.14 6.18
N GLN A 43 1.43 9.55 7.31
CA GLN A 43 2.67 8.96 7.82
C GLN A 43 2.55 7.45 8.10
N ARG A 44 1.39 7.00 8.60
CA ARG A 44 1.14 5.56 8.83
C ARG A 44 1.14 4.78 7.51
N ILE A 45 0.48 5.29 6.48
CA ILE A 45 0.45 4.68 5.13
C ILE A 45 1.86 4.65 4.54
N GLU A 46 2.57 5.77 4.60
CA GLU A 46 3.95 5.88 4.12
C GLU A 46 4.87 4.87 4.81
N ARG A 47 4.79 4.76 6.13
CA ARG A 47 5.61 3.82 6.91
C ARG A 47 5.26 2.36 6.59
N HIS A 48 3.99 2.06 6.38
CA HIS A 48 3.55 0.73 5.96
C HIS A 48 4.14 0.35 4.59
N ASN A 49 4.07 1.26 3.62
CA ASN A 49 4.67 1.06 2.29
C ASN A 49 6.20 0.94 2.34
N LEU A 50 6.85 1.72 3.22
CA LEU A 50 8.29 1.65 3.43
C LEU A 50 8.73 0.29 3.99
N ASN A 51 8.00 -0.23 4.99
CA ASN A 51 8.27 -1.54 5.57
C ASN A 51 8.11 -2.65 4.52
N LEU A 52 7.01 -2.64 3.78
CA LEU A 52 6.76 -3.58 2.67
C LEU A 52 7.93 -3.58 1.68
N ARG A 53 8.32 -2.41 1.18
CA ARG A 53 9.43 -2.27 0.23
C ARG A 53 10.75 -2.78 0.81
N THR A 54 11.01 -2.55 2.09
CA THR A 54 12.22 -3.00 2.76
C THR A 54 12.25 -4.52 2.91
N HIS A 55 11.12 -5.14 3.27
CA HIS A 55 11.00 -6.58 3.41
C HIS A 55 11.08 -7.28 2.05
N LEU A 56 10.42 -6.77 1.01
CA LEU A 56 10.56 -7.28 -0.36
C LEU A 56 12.02 -7.23 -0.83
N LYS A 57 12.73 -6.13 -0.59
CA LYS A 57 14.18 -6.03 -0.90
C LYS A 57 15.03 -7.06 -0.16
N ARG A 58 14.63 -7.47 1.04
CA ARG A 58 15.32 -8.55 1.79
C ARG A 58 14.99 -9.91 1.19
N LEU A 59 13.72 -10.14 0.83
CA LEU A 59 13.28 -11.38 0.19
C LEU A 59 14.02 -11.64 -1.13
N THR A 60 14.32 -10.59 -1.91
CA THR A 60 15.06 -10.72 -3.17
C THR A 60 16.55 -11.02 -3.02
N ARG A 61 17.12 -10.93 -1.80
CA ARG A 61 18.53 -11.27 -1.59
C ARG A 61 18.67 -12.79 -1.53
N ARG A 62 19.35 -13.37 -2.52
CA ARG A 62 19.68 -14.80 -2.58
C ARG A 62 20.68 -15.17 -1.48
N THR A 63 20.18 -15.41 -0.27
CA THR A 63 20.96 -15.90 0.88
C THR A 63 20.85 -17.43 0.98
N ILE A 64 21.50 -18.03 1.97
CA ILE A 64 21.64 -19.49 2.14
C ILE A 64 20.30 -20.25 2.12
N CYS A 65 19.18 -19.61 2.50
CA CYS A 65 17.84 -20.20 2.49
C CYS A 65 16.98 -19.82 1.27
N PHE A 66 17.57 -19.37 0.16
CA PHE A 66 16.82 -19.02 -1.04
C PHE A 66 16.43 -20.27 -1.84
N SER A 67 15.13 -20.57 -1.92
CA SER A 67 14.58 -21.65 -2.75
C SER A 67 14.81 -21.37 -4.24
N LYS A 68 14.88 -22.41 -5.07
CA LYS A 68 14.85 -22.27 -6.54
C LYS A 68 13.43 -22.41 -7.11
N SER A 69 12.48 -22.88 -6.30
CA SER A 69 11.09 -23.10 -6.70
C SER A 69 10.27 -21.82 -6.53
N GLU A 70 9.61 -21.40 -7.61
CA GLU A 70 8.68 -20.27 -7.64
C GLU A 70 7.51 -20.47 -6.68
N ASP A 71 6.93 -21.68 -6.62
CA ASP A 71 5.84 -22.03 -5.70
C ASP A 71 6.18 -21.76 -4.23
N MET A 72 7.44 -21.97 -3.84
CA MET A 72 7.88 -21.69 -2.47
C MET A 72 7.97 -20.19 -2.21
N HIS A 73 8.39 -19.40 -3.20
CA HIS A 73 8.40 -17.95 -3.08
C HIS A 73 6.98 -17.39 -2.96
N ASP A 74 6.04 -17.88 -3.78
CA ASP A 74 4.64 -17.45 -3.74
C ASP A 74 3.99 -17.76 -2.39
N LYS A 75 4.22 -18.96 -1.84
CA LYS A 75 3.73 -19.35 -0.50
C LYS A 75 4.31 -18.47 0.60
N VAL A 76 5.62 -18.19 0.56
CA VAL A 76 6.29 -17.33 1.55
C VAL A 76 5.79 -15.89 1.46
N ILE A 77 5.58 -15.35 0.25
CA ILE A 77 5.01 -14.02 0.06
C ILE A 77 3.57 -13.98 0.59
N GLY A 78 2.75 -14.98 0.24
CA GLY A 78 1.37 -15.10 0.73
C GLY A 78 1.32 -15.12 2.26
N TRP A 79 2.11 -15.98 2.89
CA TRP A 79 2.19 -16.09 4.35
C TRP A 79 2.66 -14.79 5.02
N TYR A 80 3.68 -14.13 4.45
CA TYR A 80 4.16 -12.84 4.92
C TYR A 80 3.05 -11.76 4.88
N LEU A 81 2.28 -11.71 3.79
CA LEU A 81 1.17 -10.77 3.64
C LEU A 81 0.07 -11.04 4.67
N THR A 82 -0.31 -12.30 4.89
CA THR A 82 -1.29 -12.67 5.92
C THR A 82 -0.89 -12.17 7.30
N ILE A 83 0.38 -12.32 7.69
CA ILE A 83 0.87 -11.94 9.02
C ILE A 83 1.02 -10.43 9.21
N ASN A 84 1.57 -9.74 8.21
CA ASN A 84 2.04 -8.36 8.38
C ASN A 84 1.07 -7.30 7.81
N HIS A 85 0.07 -7.72 7.02
CA HIS A 85 -0.80 -6.80 6.29
C HIS A 85 -2.30 -7.03 6.49
N TYR A 86 -2.74 -8.28 6.72
CA TYR A 86 -4.16 -8.63 6.82
C TYR A 86 -4.60 -9.06 8.23
N HIS A 87 -3.76 -8.83 9.23
CA HIS A 87 -4.01 -9.17 10.63
C HIS A 87 -4.64 -8.01 11.42
#